data_AF-A0A7S2PHD9-F1
#
_entry.id   AF-A0A7S2PHD9-F1
#
_cell.length_a   1.000
_cell.length_b   1.000
_cell.length_c   1.000
_cell.angle_alpha   90.00
_cell.angle_beta   90.00
_cell.angle_gamma   90.00
#
_symmetry.space_group_name_H-M   'P 1'
#
loop_
_entity.id
_entity.type
_entity.pdbx_description
1 polymer ?
#
loop_
_entity_poly.entity_id
_entity_poly.type
_entity_poly.pdbx_seq_one_letter_code
_entity_poly.pdbx_strand_id
1 'polypeptide(L)'
;MNVNLASFLIPWGVILYSAVGGLQAKFIADYVYVSVIFVILVVCIYNVYVKEFSTDQVYQGLALVTNMTEAQCSRMFSDVGSQTFYQQGDYACGAVPGNLHGSYLTMASEGGAMFGIINIIGNFGTVFC
;
A
#
# COMPACT_ATOMS: atom_id res chain seq x y z
N MET A 1 23.54 -12.06 -2.36
CA MET A 1 23.40 -10.84 -3.18
C MET A 1 23.96 -9.67 -2.38
N ASN A 2 25.04 -9.01 -2.83
CA ASN A 2 25.70 -7.94 -2.06
C ASN A 2 24.96 -6.62 -2.21
N VAL A 3 24.01 -6.37 -1.31
CA VAL A 3 23.14 -5.17 -1.30
C VAL A 3 23.98 -3.88 -1.22
N ASN A 4 25.09 -3.92 -0.48
CA ASN A 4 26.01 -2.78 -0.33
C ASN A 4 26.63 -2.33 -1.66
N LEU A 5 26.97 -3.28 -2.54
CA LEU A 5 27.53 -2.98 -3.85
C LEU A 5 26.46 -2.42 -4.80
N ALA A 6 25.24 -2.97 -4.75
CA ALA A 6 24.12 -2.52 -5.55
C ALA A 6 23.71 -1.07 -5.18
N SER A 7 23.61 -0.76 -3.88
CA SER A 7 23.31 0.58 -3.40
C SER A 7 24.37 1.62 -3.82
N PHE A 8 25.64 1.20 -3.92
CA PHE A 8 26.72 2.08 -4.38
C PHE A 8 26.65 2.37 -5.89
N LEU A 9 26.07 1.49 -6.70
CA LEU A 9 26.01 1.62 -8.16
C LEU A 9 24.87 2.54 -8.64
N ILE A 10 23.82 2.73 -7.83
CA ILE A 10 22.67 3.58 -8.19
C ILE A 10 23.10 5.04 -8.45
N PRO A 11 23.89 5.71 -7.58
CA PRO A 11 24.34 7.08 -7.83
C PRO A 11 25.26 7.21 -9.05
N TRP A 12 26.09 6.20 -9.33
CA TRP A 12 27.02 6.21 -10.47
C TRP A 12 26.30 6.26 -11.82
N GLY A 13 25.20 5.52 -11.97
CA GLY A 13 24.37 5.58 -13.17
C GLY A 13 23.77 6.98 -13.39
N VAL A 14 23.38 7.64 -12.28
CA VAL A 14 22.80 8.98 -12.31
C VAL A 14 23.81 10.05 -12.72
N ILE A 15 25.04 9.94 -12.21
CA ILE A 15 26.13 10.85 -12.53
C ILE A 15 26.52 10.73 -14.00
N LEU A 16 26.60 9.52 -14.55
CA LEU A 16 27.00 9.29 -15.93
C LEU A 16 26.01 9.91 -16.93
N TYR A 17 24.70 9.70 -16.75
CA TYR A 17 23.70 10.29 -17.65
C TYR A 17 23.64 11.82 -17.53
N SER A 18 23.88 12.33 -16.32
CA SER A 18 23.94 13.78 -16.05
C SER A 18 25.16 14.44 -16.69
N ALA A 19 26.31 13.76 -16.70
CA ALA A 19 27.56 14.29 -17.23
C ALA A 19 27.58 14.40 -18.76
N VAL A 20 26.94 13.46 -19.47
CA VAL A 20 26.92 13.43 -20.95
C VAL A 20 25.89 14.42 -21.52
N GLY A 21 24.78 14.67 -20.82
CA GLY A 21 23.64 15.39 -21.38
C GLY A 21 23.40 16.83 -20.87
N GLY A 22 24.14 17.30 -19.88
CA GLY A 22 23.98 18.65 -19.31
C GLY A 22 22.60 18.89 -18.66
N LEU A 23 22.22 20.16 -18.45
CA LEU A 23 20.96 20.54 -17.81
C LEU A 23 19.72 20.14 -18.62
N GLN A 24 19.79 20.20 -19.95
CA GLN A 24 18.68 19.85 -20.83
C GLN A 24 18.32 18.36 -20.76
N ALA A 25 19.30 17.47 -20.69
CA ALA A 25 19.03 16.04 -20.57
C ALA A 25 18.42 15.67 -19.21
N LYS A 26 18.72 16.42 -18.15
CA LYS A 26 18.07 16.22 -16.84
C LYS A 26 16.57 16.50 -16.92
N PHE A 27 16.18 17.64 -17.49
CA PHE A 27 14.76 17.96 -17.67
C PHE A 27 14.02 16.94 -18.53
N ILE A 28 14.65 16.44 -19.59
CA ILE A 28 14.05 15.39 -20.43
C ILE A 28 13.96 14.06 -19.67
N ALA A 29 14.99 13.67 -18.93
CA ALA A 29 14.99 12.45 -18.12
C ALA A 29 13.91 12.50 -17.03
N ASP A 30 13.77 13.63 -16.33
CA ASP A 30 12.76 13.84 -15.30
C ASP A 30 11.34 13.79 -15.89
N TYR A 31 11.14 14.39 -17.07
CA TYR A 31 9.87 14.33 -17.78
C TYR A 31 9.50 12.89 -18.20
N VAL A 32 10.46 12.14 -18.73
CA VAL A 32 10.25 10.73 -19.12
C VAL A 32 9.96 9.87 -17.90
N TYR A 33 10.72 10.02 -16.82
CA TYR A 33 10.51 9.28 -15.56
C TYR A 33 9.08 9.48 -15.03
N VAL A 34 8.64 10.73 -14.88
CA VAL A 34 7.28 11.04 -14.41
C VAL A 34 6.22 10.50 -15.37
N SER A 35 6.43 10.63 -16.67
CA SER A 35 5.48 10.12 -17.67
C SER A 35 5.29 8.60 -17.61
N VAL A 36 6.38 7.84 -17.42
CA VAL A 36 6.33 6.38 -17.30
C VAL A 36 5.59 5.95 -16.04
N ILE A 37 5.88 6.59 -14.90
CA ILE A 37 5.16 6.32 -13.65
C ILE A 37 3.67 6.63 -13.81
N PHE A 38 3.34 7.76 -14.43
CA PHE A 38 1.95 8.14 -14.64
C PHE A 38 1.18 7.13 -15.50
N VAL A 39 1.79 6.62 -16.58
CA VAL A 39 1.19 5.57 -17.42
C VAL A 39 0.96 4.28 -16.62
N ILE A 40 1.93 3.84 -15.82
CA ILE A 40 1.78 2.64 -14.97
C ILE A 40 0.63 2.83 -13.98
N LEU A 41 0.53 4.01 -13.35
CA LEU A 41 -0.55 4.33 -12.42
C LEU A 41 -1.92 4.30 -13.11
N VAL A 42 -2.05 4.90 -14.29
CA VAL A 42 -3.32 4.88 -15.05
C VAL A 42 -3.72 3.45 -15.42
N VAL A 43 -2.77 2.62 -15.84
CA VAL A 43 -3.03 1.19 -16.12
C VAL A 43 -3.43 0.44 -14.86
N CYS A 44 -2.77 0.68 -13.73
CA CYS A 44 -3.12 0.07 -12.46
C CYS A 44 -4.54 0.45 -12.02
N ILE A 45 -4.87 1.74 -12.05
CA ILE A 45 -6.21 2.27 -11.75
C ILE A 45 -7.25 1.63 -12.68
N TYR A 46 -6.99 1.58 -13.99
CA TYR A 46 -7.91 0.94 -14.93
C TYR A 46 -8.14 -0.54 -14.61
N ASN A 47 -7.09 -1.30 -14.30
CA ASN A 47 -7.24 -2.71 -13.93
C ASN A 47 -8.04 -2.88 -12.64
N VAL A 48 -7.83 -2.04 -11.63
CA VAL A 48 -8.55 -2.11 -10.35
C VAL A 48 -10.02 -1.71 -10.50
N TYR A 49 -10.32 -0.64 -11.25
CA TYR A 49 -11.67 -0.12 -11.35
C TYR A 49 -12.52 -0.80 -12.42
N VAL A 50 -11.92 -1.35 -13.49
CA VAL A 50 -12.66 -1.86 -14.65
C VAL A 50 -12.60 -3.39 -14.78
N LYS A 51 -11.52 -4.05 -14.36
CA LYS A 51 -11.40 -5.52 -14.48
C LYS A 51 -11.66 -6.22 -13.15
N GLU A 52 -12.46 -7.30 -13.22
CA GLU A 52 -12.66 -8.48 -12.31
C GLU A 52 -12.63 -8.28 -10.78
N PHE A 53 -11.74 -7.47 -10.23
CA PHE A 53 -11.64 -7.11 -8.83
C PHE A 53 -12.38 -5.78 -8.58
N SER A 54 -13.69 -5.74 -8.88
CA SER A 54 -14.50 -4.58 -8.52
C SER A 54 -14.32 -4.28 -7.03
N THR A 55 -14.17 -3.01 -6.70
CA THR A 55 -14.17 -2.49 -5.33
C THR A 55 -15.32 -3.10 -4.51
N ASP A 56 -16.47 -3.39 -5.13
CA ASP A 56 -17.64 -3.98 -4.47
C ASP A 56 -17.36 -5.35 -3.86
N GLN A 57 -16.56 -6.20 -4.52
CA GLN A 57 -16.17 -7.51 -3.98
C GLN A 57 -15.32 -7.35 -2.73
N VAL A 58 -14.42 -6.35 -2.73
CA VAL A 58 -13.60 -6.00 -1.57
C VAL A 58 -14.47 -5.45 -0.44
N TYR A 59 -15.39 -4.53 -0.75
CA TYR A 59 -16.35 -3.97 0.21
C TYR A 59 -17.20 -5.06 0.87
N GLN A 60 -17.75 -5.99 0.08
CA GLN A 60 -18.54 -7.11 0.56
C GLN A 60 -17.70 -8.08 1.40
N GLY A 61 -16.47 -8.40 0.96
CA GLY A 61 -15.54 -9.25 1.71
C GLY A 61 -15.22 -8.68 3.09
N LEU A 62 -14.92 -7.39 3.18
CA LEU A 62 -14.63 -6.71 4.45
C LEU A 62 -15.86 -6.66 5.37
N ALA A 63 -17.05 -6.42 4.80
CA ALA A 63 -18.30 -6.44 5.57
C ALA A 63 -18.61 -7.83 6.14
N LEU A 64 -18.33 -8.90 5.37
CA LEU A 64 -18.49 -10.28 5.81
C LEU A 64 -17.54 -10.61 6.98
N VAL A 65 -16.26 -10.26 6.86
CA VAL A 65 -15.25 -10.51 7.91
C VAL A 65 -15.56 -9.73 9.19
N THR A 66 -16.09 -8.51 9.08
CA THR A 66 -16.48 -7.68 10.23
C THR A 66 -17.57 -8.36 11.07
N ASN A 67 -18.50 -9.07 10.44
CA ASN A 67 -19.63 -9.71 11.11
C ASN A 67 -19.35 -11.18 11.51
N MET A 68 -18.13 -11.67 11.30
CA MET A 68 -17.76 -13.03 11.66
C MET A 68 -17.39 -13.15 13.14
N THR A 69 -17.70 -14.32 13.70
CA THR A 69 -17.31 -14.69 15.07
C THR A 69 -15.98 -15.43 15.08
N GLU A 70 -15.27 -15.40 16.21
CA GLU A 70 -13.98 -16.07 16.39
C GLU A 70 -14.03 -17.57 16.03
N ALA A 71 -15.15 -18.24 16.34
CA ALA A 71 -15.37 -19.65 16.02
C ALA A 71 -15.50 -19.93 14.50
N GLN A 72 -15.89 -18.95 13.70
CA GLN A 72 -15.93 -19.06 12.25
C GLN A 72 -14.56 -18.75 11.64
N CYS A 73 -13.86 -17.77 12.19
CA CYS A 73 -12.50 -17.43 11.77
C CYS A 73 -11.52 -18.57 12.04
N SER A 74 -11.63 -19.24 13.20
CA SER A 74 -10.77 -20.39 13.52
C SER A 74 -10.89 -21.53 12.49
N ARG A 75 -12.06 -21.68 11.85
CA ARG A 75 -12.25 -22.66 10.76
C ARG A 75 -11.59 -22.25 9.45
N MET A 76 -11.53 -20.95 9.14
CA MET A 76 -10.83 -20.46 7.95
C MET A 76 -9.31 -20.55 8.10
N PHE A 77 -8.80 -20.31 9.31
CA PHE A 77 -7.38 -20.42 9.64
C PHE A 77 -7.07 -21.82 10.21
N SER A 78 -7.43 -22.86 9.47
CA SER A 78 -7.13 -24.25 9.80
C SER A 78 -6.23 -24.89 8.75
N ASP A 79 -5.33 -25.76 9.18
CA ASP A 79 -4.51 -26.57 8.28
C ASP A 79 -5.25 -27.87 7.90
N VAL A 80 -4.77 -28.55 6.86
CA VAL A 80 -5.24 -29.87 6.38
C VAL A 80 -4.95 -30.92 7.45
N GLY A 81 -5.80 -30.94 8.49
CA GLY A 81 -5.57 -31.69 9.73
C GLY A 81 -6.42 -31.24 10.92
N SER A 82 -7.32 -30.27 10.75
CA SER A 82 -8.29 -29.83 11.77
C SER A 82 -7.71 -29.07 12.97
N GLN A 83 -6.42 -28.70 12.94
CA GLN A 83 -5.81 -27.78 13.91
C GLN A 83 -5.88 -26.35 13.39
N THR A 84 -6.25 -25.41 14.25
CA THR A 84 -6.40 -23.99 13.90
C THR A 84 -5.16 -23.23 14.32
N PHE A 85 -4.58 -22.42 13.43
CA PHE A 85 -3.46 -21.52 13.74
C PHE A 85 -3.94 -20.10 14.08
N TYR A 86 -5.26 -19.92 14.26
CA TYR A 86 -5.86 -18.66 14.66
C TYR A 86 -5.47 -18.26 16.07
N GLN A 87 -4.98 -17.03 16.22
CA GLN A 87 -4.69 -16.39 17.49
C GLN A 87 -5.40 -15.03 17.53
N GLN A 88 -6.16 -14.78 18.60
CA GLN A 88 -6.95 -13.56 18.76
C GLN A 88 -6.02 -12.34 18.81
N GLY A 89 -6.20 -11.40 17.87
CA GLY A 89 -5.38 -10.17 17.76
C GLY A 89 -4.31 -10.20 16.66
N ASP A 90 -3.86 -11.37 16.21
CA ASP A 90 -2.85 -11.49 15.14
C ASP A 90 -3.48 -11.53 13.73
N TYR A 91 -4.75 -11.97 13.65
CA TYR A 91 -5.49 -12.11 12.40
C TYR A 91 -6.73 -11.21 12.39
N ALA A 92 -7.05 -10.64 11.22
CA ALA A 92 -8.26 -9.84 11.02
C ALA A 92 -9.51 -10.73 11.09
N CYS A 93 -10.28 -10.60 12.18
CA CYS A 93 -11.52 -11.32 12.41
C CYS A 93 -12.46 -10.50 13.30
N GLY A 94 -13.70 -10.32 12.85
CA GLY A 94 -14.72 -9.60 13.60
C GLY A 94 -14.56 -8.09 13.57
N ALA A 95 -15.27 -7.42 14.46
CA ALA A 95 -15.28 -5.97 14.55
C ALA A 95 -13.94 -5.42 15.06
N VAL A 96 -13.44 -4.36 14.42
CA VAL A 96 -12.23 -3.67 14.85
C VAL A 96 -12.55 -2.69 15.97
N PRO A 97 -11.94 -2.82 17.16
CA PRO A 97 -12.14 -1.87 18.25
C PRO A 97 -11.59 -0.49 17.85
N GLY A 98 -12.38 0.57 18.08
CA GLY A 98 -11.99 1.95 17.76
C GLY A 98 -12.40 2.44 16.36
N ASN A 99 -13.02 1.60 15.53
CA ASN A 99 -13.60 2.01 14.25
C ASN A 99 -15.11 2.23 14.34
N LEU A 100 -15.65 3.13 13.51
CA LEU A 100 -17.09 3.38 13.43
C LEU A 100 -17.84 2.11 12.97
N HIS A 101 -18.77 1.63 13.80
CA HIS A 101 -19.47 0.35 13.63
C HIS A 101 -18.54 -0.89 13.56
N GLY A 102 -17.30 -0.77 14.04
CA GLY A 102 -16.31 -1.84 13.97
C GLY A 102 -15.85 -2.19 12.56
N SER A 103 -16.21 -1.38 11.56
CA SER A 103 -15.95 -1.66 10.14
C SER A 103 -14.50 -1.38 9.75
N TYR A 104 -13.94 -2.21 8.88
CA TYR A 104 -12.63 -1.97 8.25
C TYR A 104 -12.64 -0.80 7.25
N LEU A 105 -13.83 -0.39 6.80
CA LEU A 105 -14.00 0.59 5.73
C LEU A 105 -14.13 2.02 6.25
N THR A 106 -14.42 2.17 7.54
CA THR A 106 -14.50 3.48 8.16
C THR A 106 -13.08 3.92 8.49
N MET A 107 -12.52 4.83 7.70
CA MET A 107 -11.25 5.52 8.01
C MET A 107 -11.34 6.44 9.24
N ALA A 108 -12.48 6.46 9.94
CA ALA A 108 -12.64 7.11 11.23
C ALA A 108 -12.04 6.24 12.35
N SER A 109 -10.71 6.16 12.38
CA SER A 109 -9.91 5.50 13.40
C SER A 109 -8.88 6.48 13.96
N GLU A 110 -8.61 6.44 15.26
CA GLU A 110 -7.57 7.29 15.87
C GLU A 110 -6.19 7.06 15.25
N GLY A 111 -5.84 5.80 14.94
CA GLY A 111 -4.59 5.46 14.27
C GLY A 111 -4.52 5.97 12.83
N GLY A 112 -5.65 5.94 12.11
CA GLY A 112 -5.76 6.50 10.76
C GLY A 112 -5.58 8.02 10.74
N ALA A 113 -6.13 8.71 11.75
CA ALA A 113 -5.95 10.15 11.91
C ALA A 113 -4.49 10.52 12.19
N MET A 114 -3.80 9.78 13.06
CA MET A 114 -2.37 10.00 13.33
C MET A 114 -1.51 9.77 12.08
N PHE A 115 -1.75 8.69 11.33
CA PHE A 115 -1.06 8.44 10.07
C PHE A 115 -1.30 9.57 9.05
N GLY A 116 -2.55 10.03 8.91
CA GLY A 116 -2.89 11.14 8.02
C GLY A 116 -2.15 12.43 8.38
N ILE A 117 -2.11 12.79 9.67
CA ILE A 117 -1.38 13.96 10.16
C ILE A 117 0.12 13.83 9.88
N ILE A 118 0.72 12.67 10.17
CA ILE A 118 2.15 12.42 9.92
C ILE A 118 2.47 12.52 8.42
N ASN A 119 1.62 11.96 7.55
CA ASN A 119 1.85 12.01 6.11
C ASN A 119 1.69 13.43 5.56
N ILE A 120 0.70 14.21 6.05
CA ILE A 120 0.53 15.61 5.68
C ILE A 120 1.75 16.43 6.11
N ILE A 121 2.13 16.36 7.39
CA ILE A 121 3.28 17.12 7.92
C ILE A 121 4.59 16.66 7.25
N GLY A 122 4.76 15.36 7.04
CA GLY A 122 5.93 14.77 6.39
C GLY A 122 6.11 15.24 4.94
N ASN A 123 5.07 15.13 4.11
CA ASN A 123 5.12 15.62 2.73
C ASN A 123 5.27 17.15 2.67
N PHE A 124 4.60 17.92 3.54
CA PHE A 124 4.79 19.38 3.57
C PHE A 124 6.23 19.75 3.94
N GLY A 125 6.85 19.04 4.90
CA GLY A 125 8.25 19.23 5.26
C GLY A 125 9.23 19.04 4.10
N THR A 126 8.91 18.14 3.16
CA THR A 126 9.75 17.92 1.97
C THR A 126 9.59 18.95 0.85
N VAL A 127 8.56 19.81 0.90
CA VAL A 127 8.31 20.87 -0.10
C VAL A 127 8.98 22.18 0.29
N PHE A 128 9.24 22.41 1.59
CA PHE A 128 9.77 23.67 2.12
C PHE A 128 11.19 23.58 2.70
N CYS A 129 11.86 22.43 2.56
CA CYS A 129 13.26 22.23 2.96
C CYS A 129 14.13 21.85 1.76
#